data_AF-A0AAW5EC82-F1
#
_entry.id   AF-A0AAW5EC82-F1
#
_cell.length_a   1.000
_cell.length_b   1.000
_cell.length_c   1.000
_cell.angle_alpha   90.00
_cell.angle_beta   90.00
_cell.angle_gamma   90.00
#
_symmetry.space_group_name_H-M   'P 1'
#
loop_
_entity.id
_entity.type
_entity.pdbx_description
1 polymer ?
#
loop_
_entity_poly.entity_id
_entity_poly.type
_entity_poly.pdbx_seq_one_letter_code
_entity_poly.pdbx_strand_id
1 'polypeptide(L)'
;MKKEMRPSEKILLSGFCFILLFMIFHDWLPLGPFNDVEAVSGDRSLGELVTVTLIGGVQILLFLGAIVFFRGRKYPIWIKIWLVIHQTSIFTGALLDWWIPYFFGYGADERVERYELMFGDTHSFLPVMNGIVPNTIHVLFHAALLMCIILTIYISFTDRRSKMKSNMAVSS
;
A
#
# COMPACT_ATOMS: atom_id res chain seq x y z
N MET A 1 11.72 30.61 0.75
CA MET A 1 12.01 29.78 1.95
C MET A 1 11.62 28.32 1.65
N LYS A 2 12.58 27.41 1.46
CA LYS A 2 12.31 25.97 1.31
C LYS A 2 11.78 25.46 2.66
N LYS A 3 10.56 24.92 2.69
CA LYS A 3 10.02 24.34 3.93
C LYS A 3 10.54 22.91 4.04
N GLU A 4 11.25 22.63 5.13
CA GLU A 4 11.69 21.29 5.51
C GLU A 4 10.51 20.33 5.64
N MET A 5 10.71 19.11 5.16
CA MET A 5 9.73 18.03 5.22
C MET A 5 9.65 17.44 6.64
N ARG A 6 8.44 17.23 7.14
CA ARG A 6 8.20 16.66 8.48
C ARG A 6 8.71 15.22 8.53
N PRO A 7 9.12 14.70 9.71
CA PRO A 7 9.49 13.29 9.85
C PRO A 7 8.39 12.32 9.40
N SER A 8 7.12 12.62 9.71
CA SER A 8 5.99 11.79 9.26
C SER A 8 5.82 11.78 7.74
N GLU A 9 6.06 12.90 7.06
CA GLU A 9 6.07 12.96 5.58
C GLU A 9 7.22 12.14 4.99
N LYS A 10 8.40 12.16 5.64
CA LYS A 10 9.55 11.33 5.22
C LYS A 10 9.23 9.83 5.30
N ILE A 11 8.65 9.40 6.44
CA ILE A 11 8.28 7.99 6.65
C ILE A 11 7.19 7.58 5.64
N LEU A 12 6.17 8.43 5.44
CA LEU A 12 5.12 8.17 4.45
C LEU A 12 5.70 8.05 3.03
N LEU A 13 6.64 8.94 2.67
CA LEU A 13 7.32 8.89 1.38
C LEU A 13 8.14 7.62 1.21
N SER A 14 8.88 7.19 2.24
CA SER A 14 9.60 5.91 2.25
C SER A 14 8.65 4.72 2.08
N GLY A 15 7.50 4.72 2.75
CA GLY A 15 6.48 3.68 2.62
C GLY A 15 5.94 3.58 1.19
N PHE A 16 5.63 4.72 0.55
CA PHE A 16 5.21 4.72 -0.85
C PHE A 16 6.32 4.37 -1.83
N CYS A 17 7.58 4.73 -1.56
CA CYS A 17 8.69 4.26 -2.38
C CYS A 17 8.83 2.74 -2.30
N PHE A 18 8.71 2.15 -1.10
CA PHE A 18 8.70 0.70 -0.93
C PHE A 18 7.55 0.05 -1.72
N ILE A 19 6.33 0.58 -1.59
CA ILE A 19 5.15 0.10 -2.33
C ILE A 19 5.34 0.24 -3.85
N LEU A 20 5.94 1.34 -4.33
CA LEU A 20 6.20 1.54 -5.75
C LEU A 20 7.19 0.49 -6.28
N LEU A 21 8.28 0.24 -5.55
CA LEU A 21 9.25 -0.79 -5.91
C LEU A 21 8.60 -2.17 -5.94
N PHE A 22 7.77 -2.48 -4.94
CA PHE A 22 6.99 -3.71 -4.91
C PHE A 22 6.11 -3.85 -6.17
N MET A 23 5.32 -2.81 -6.49
CA MET A 23 4.43 -2.81 -7.66
C MET A 23 5.16 -3.00 -8.99
N ILE A 24 6.37 -2.48 -9.11
CA ILE A 24 7.16 -2.55 -10.36
C ILE A 24 7.91 -3.88 -10.48
N PHE A 25 8.37 -4.48 -9.37
CA PHE A 25 9.34 -5.58 -9.44
C PHE A 25 8.81 -6.94 -9.00
N HIS A 26 7.83 -7.01 -8.10
CA HIS A 26 7.49 -8.29 -7.46
C HIS A 26 6.88 -9.33 -8.42
N ASP A 27 6.30 -8.91 -9.54
CA ASP A 27 5.78 -9.83 -10.57
C ASP A 27 6.80 -10.14 -11.67
N TRP A 28 7.97 -9.47 -11.65
CA TRP A 28 8.92 -9.47 -12.76
C TRP A 28 10.27 -10.08 -12.39
N LEU A 29 10.63 -10.06 -11.11
CA LEU A 29 11.91 -10.55 -10.62
C LEU A 29 11.70 -11.72 -9.65
N PRO A 30 12.44 -12.84 -9.81
CA PRO A 30 12.37 -13.93 -8.85
C PRO A 30 13.01 -13.49 -7.52
N LEU A 31 12.22 -13.50 -6.45
CA LEU A 31 12.63 -13.14 -5.08
C LEU A 31 12.82 -14.39 -4.22
N GLY A 32 13.16 -15.52 -4.85
CA GLY A 32 13.28 -16.81 -4.21
C GLY A 32 11.92 -17.26 -3.68
N PRO A 33 11.80 -17.66 -2.41
CA PRO A 33 10.56 -18.23 -1.90
C PRO A 33 9.43 -17.20 -1.73
N PHE A 34 9.66 -15.90 -1.95
CA PHE A 34 8.63 -14.88 -1.68
C PHE A 34 7.63 -14.67 -2.83
N ASN A 35 7.90 -15.17 -4.03
CA ASN A 35 7.02 -15.08 -5.19
C ASN A 35 7.34 -16.19 -6.20
N ASP A 36 6.37 -16.48 -7.06
CA ASP A 36 6.55 -17.37 -8.20
C ASP A 36 6.19 -16.62 -9.49
N VAL A 37 7.22 -16.10 -10.17
CA VAL A 37 7.04 -15.32 -11.40
C VAL A 37 6.59 -16.21 -12.57
N GLU A 38 7.02 -17.47 -12.58
CA GLU A 38 6.66 -18.42 -13.65
C GLU A 38 5.17 -18.79 -13.53
N ALA A 39 4.70 -19.07 -12.31
CA ALA A 39 3.28 -19.32 -12.05
C ALA A 39 2.40 -18.11 -12.39
N VAL A 40 2.80 -16.90 -11.98
CA VAL A 40 2.03 -15.67 -12.27
C VAL A 40 1.98 -15.38 -13.78
N SER A 41 3.10 -15.57 -14.50
CA SER A 41 3.14 -15.38 -15.96
C SER A 41 2.50 -16.52 -16.76
N GLY A 42 2.26 -17.67 -16.13
CA GLY A 42 1.45 -18.76 -16.68
C GLY A 42 -0.06 -18.50 -16.60
N ASP A 43 -0.53 -17.82 -15.55
CA ASP A 43 -1.93 -17.40 -15.40
C ASP A 43 -2.26 -16.14 -16.20
N ARG A 44 -1.34 -15.15 -16.21
CA ARG A 44 -1.56 -13.83 -16.82
C ARG A 44 -0.80 -13.65 -18.11
N SER A 45 -1.46 -13.03 -19.10
CA SER A 45 -0.75 -12.55 -20.28
C SER A 45 0.23 -11.41 -19.94
N LEU A 46 1.29 -11.27 -20.75
CA LEU A 46 2.23 -10.16 -20.61
C LEU A 46 1.52 -8.79 -20.65
N GLY A 47 0.50 -8.65 -21.50
CA GLY A 47 -0.29 -7.42 -21.61
C GLY A 47 -1.07 -7.09 -20.34
N GLU A 48 -1.64 -8.09 -19.67
CA GLU A 48 -2.30 -7.92 -18.38
C GLU A 48 -1.29 -7.56 -17.29
N LEU A 49 -0.13 -8.23 -17.26
CA LEU A 49 0.93 -7.93 -16.29
C LEU A 49 1.39 -6.48 -16.40
N VAL A 50 1.72 -6.03 -17.63
CA VAL A 50 2.08 -4.64 -17.90
C VAL A 50 0.96 -3.69 -17.50
N THR A 51 -0.29 -4.01 -17.81
CA THR A 51 -1.44 -3.15 -17.50
C THR A 51 -1.61 -2.99 -16.00
N VAL A 52 -1.59 -4.09 -15.25
CA VAL A 52 -1.74 -4.08 -13.78
C VAL A 52 -0.57 -3.34 -13.13
N THR A 53 0.67 -3.61 -13.55
CA THR A 53 1.86 -2.90 -13.06
C THR A 53 1.77 -1.39 -13.34
N LEU A 54 1.35 -0.98 -14.54
CA LEU A 54 1.24 0.45 -14.89
C LEU A 54 0.13 1.14 -14.10
N ILE A 55 -1.06 0.54 -14.00
CA ILE A 55 -2.18 1.12 -13.24
C ILE A 55 -1.77 1.29 -11.77
N GLY A 56 -1.22 0.24 -11.15
CA GLY A 56 -0.74 0.29 -9.77
C GLY A 56 0.38 1.31 -9.59
N GLY A 57 1.42 1.25 -10.43
CA GLY A 57 2.57 2.14 -10.38
C GLY A 57 2.20 3.62 -10.53
N VAL A 58 1.32 3.95 -11.48
CA VAL A 58 0.84 5.32 -11.69
C VAL A 58 0.08 5.84 -10.46
N GLN A 59 -0.78 5.03 -9.85
CA GLN A 59 -1.51 5.44 -8.64
C GLN A 59 -0.54 5.81 -7.50
N ILE A 60 0.49 4.99 -7.28
CA ILE A 60 1.49 5.26 -6.24
C ILE A 60 2.35 6.47 -6.59
N LEU A 61 2.70 6.67 -7.86
CA LEU A 61 3.39 7.87 -8.32
C LEU A 61 2.58 9.14 -8.09
N LEU A 62 1.25 9.10 -8.22
CA LEU A 62 0.38 10.23 -7.90
C LEU A 62 0.42 10.55 -6.40
N PHE A 63 0.44 9.55 -5.52
CA PHE A 63 0.61 9.76 -4.07
C PHE A 63 1.97 10.39 -3.74
N LEU A 64 3.05 9.84 -4.29
CA LEU A 64 4.41 10.40 -4.13
C LEU A 64 4.48 11.84 -4.63
N GLY A 65 3.93 12.10 -5.82
CA GLY A 65 3.86 13.42 -6.44
C GLY A 65 3.14 14.42 -5.55
N ALA A 66 1.98 14.05 -5.00
CA ALA A 66 1.22 14.90 -4.09
C ALA A 66 2.03 15.23 -2.82
N ILE A 67 2.67 14.25 -2.18
CA ILE A 67 3.47 14.45 -0.97
C ILE A 67 4.67 15.37 -1.25
N VAL A 68 5.40 15.11 -2.33
CA VAL A 68 6.56 15.93 -2.71
C VAL A 68 6.14 17.35 -3.07
N PHE A 69 5.02 17.52 -3.80
CA PHE A 69 4.53 18.84 -4.21
C PHE A 69 4.07 19.70 -3.02
N PHE A 70 3.39 19.09 -2.06
CA PHE A 70 2.89 19.76 -0.86
C PHE A 70 3.85 19.70 0.34
N ARG A 71 5.07 19.19 0.15
CA ARG A 71 6.06 19.00 1.23
C ARG A 71 6.26 20.25 2.09
N GLY A 72 6.17 20.08 3.40
CA GLY A 72 6.35 21.15 4.38
C GLY A 72 5.27 22.26 4.33
N ARG A 73 4.27 22.16 3.45
CA ARG A 73 3.12 23.07 3.35
C ARG A 73 1.92 22.45 4.06
N LYS A 74 0.81 23.20 4.14
CA LYS A 74 -0.48 22.61 4.51
C LYS A 74 -1.07 21.98 3.26
N TYR A 75 -1.53 20.75 3.38
CA TYR A 75 -2.19 20.05 2.29
C TYR A 75 -3.58 20.68 2.13
N PRO A 76 -3.99 21.06 0.91
CA PRO A 76 -5.38 21.44 0.65
C PRO A 76 -6.34 20.34 1.10
N ILE A 77 -7.54 20.72 1.56
CA ILE A 77 -8.51 19.75 2.09
C ILE A 77 -8.88 18.67 1.07
N TRP A 78 -9.00 19.06 -0.21
CA TRP A 78 -9.30 18.14 -1.29
C TRP A 78 -8.19 17.12 -1.52
N ILE A 79 -6.92 17.49 -1.37
CA ILE A 79 -5.79 16.56 -1.42
C ILE A 79 -5.82 15.60 -0.24
N LYS A 80 -6.10 16.09 0.96
CA LYS A 80 -6.20 15.23 2.16
C LYS A 80 -7.29 14.17 1.98
N ILE A 81 -8.48 14.60 1.54
CA ILE A 81 -9.61 13.72 1.26
C ILE A 81 -9.24 12.72 0.17
N TRP A 82 -8.69 13.19 -0.95
CA TRP A 82 -8.30 12.33 -2.06
C TRP A 82 -7.25 11.29 -1.64
N LEU A 83 -6.19 11.69 -0.94
CA LEU A 83 -5.15 10.78 -0.45
C LEU A 83 -5.74 9.69 0.46
N VAL A 84 -6.64 10.05 1.39
CA VAL A 84 -7.25 9.06 2.29
C VAL A 84 -8.21 8.14 1.53
N ILE A 85 -9.13 8.69 0.75
CA ILE A 85 -10.15 7.88 0.03
C ILE A 85 -9.48 6.94 -0.97
N HIS A 86 -8.51 7.41 -1.74
CA HIS A 86 -7.94 6.59 -2.80
C HIS A 86 -7.11 5.43 -2.23
N GLN A 87 -6.28 5.68 -1.22
CA GLN A 87 -5.54 4.61 -0.54
C GLN A 87 -6.46 3.60 0.16
N THR A 88 -7.50 4.08 0.84
CA THR A 88 -8.47 3.20 1.51
C THR A 88 -9.28 2.38 0.51
N SER A 89 -9.54 2.90 -0.70
CA SER A 89 -10.17 2.13 -1.79
C SER A 89 -9.27 0.98 -2.26
N ILE A 90 -7.97 1.23 -2.47
CA ILE A 90 -6.99 0.19 -2.82
C ILE A 90 -6.93 -0.87 -1.71
N PHE A 91 -6.85 -0.43 -0.45
CA PHE A 91 -6.80 -1.34 0.69
C PHE A 91 -8.10 -2.14 0.85
N THR A 92 -9.26 -1.55 0.52
CA THR A 92 -10.54 -2.28 0.52
C THR A 92 -10.52 -3.39 -0.52
N GLY A 93 -9.96 -3.16 -1.71
CA GLY A 93 -9.73 -4.23 -2.69
C GLY A 93 -8.87 -5.36 -2.12
N ALA A 94 -7.76 -5.03 -1.46
CA ALA A 94 -6.93 -6.03 -0.78
C ALA A 94 -7.68 -6.79 0.33
N LEU A 95 -8.56 -6.13 1.08
CA LEU A 95 -9.42 -6.79 2.06
C LEU A 95 -10.40 -7.76 1.39
N LEU A 96 -11.07 -7.33 0.32
CA LEU A 96 -12.06 -8.15 -0.39
C LEU A 96 -11.44 -9.37 -1.09
N ASP A 97 -10.24 -9.21 -1.65
CA ASP A 97 -9.60 -10.29 -2.40
C ASP A 97 -8.82 -11.27 -1.53
N TRP A 98 -8.26 -10.81 -0.40
CA TRP A 98 -7.40 -11.66 0.43
C TRP A 98 -7.98 -11.91 1.82
N TRP A 99 -8.27 -10.87 2.57
CA TRP A 99 -8.51 -10.99 4.01
C TRP A 99 -9.93 -11.45 4.34
N ILE A 100 -10.93 -11.02 3.57
CA ILE A 100 -12.32 -11.45 3.75
C ILE A 100 -12.49 -12.94 3.41
N PRO A 101 -12.01 -13.43 2.25
CA PRO A 101 -12.01 -14.86 1.95
C PRO A 101 -11.22 -15.67 2.99
N TYR A 102 -10.06 -15.17 3.41
CA TYR A 102 -9.22 -15.84 4.40
C TYR A 102 -9.91 -16.01 5.77
N PHE A 103 -10.49 -14.94 6.34
CA PHE A 103 -11.08 -15.02 7.68
C PHE A 103 -12.52 -15.56 7.70
N PHE A 104 -13.30 -15.31 6.64
CA PHE A 104 -14.74 -15.59 6.64
C PHE A 104 -15.19 -16.59 5.56
N GLY A 105 -14.33 -16.99 4.64
CA GLY A 105 -14.64 -17.90 3.55
C GLY A 105 -15.49 -17.30 2.42
N TYR A 106 -15.96 -16.06 2.55
CA TYR A 106 -16.78 -15.42 1.52
C TYR A 106 -15.99 -15.24 0.22
N GLY A 107 -16.48 -15.82 -0.87
CA GLY A 107 -15.84 -15.77 -2.19
C GLY A 107 -14.55 -16.59 -2.30
N ALA A 108 -14.25 -17.45 -1.30
CA ALA A 108 -13.06 -18.30 -1.34
C ALA A 108 -13.12 -19.30 -2.50
N ASP A 109 -14.27 -19.95 -2.72
CA ASP A 109 -14.45 -20.98 -3.77
C ASP A 109 -14.07 -20.48 -5.18
N GLU A 110 -14.24 -19.18 -5.46
CA GLU A 110 -13.89 -18.54 -6.74
C GLU A 110 -12.39 -18.22 -6.89
N ARG A 111 -11.62 -18.36 -5.82
CA ARG A 111 -10.23 -17.85 -5.70
C ARG A 111 -9.23 -18.94 -5.36
N VAL A 112 -9.61 -19.97 -4.58
CA VAL A 112 -8.70 -21.00 -4.08
C VAL A 112 -7.84 -21.59 -5.20
N GLU A 113 -8.46 -22.08 -6.29
CA GLU A 113 -7.72 -22.71 -7.39
C GLU A 113 -6.70 -21.75 -8.02
N ARG A 114 -7.14 -20.53 -8.37
CA ARG A 114 -6.26 -19.53 -8.98
C ARG A 114 -5.13 -19.09 -8.04
N TYR A 115 -5.42 -18.96 -6.75
CA TYR A 115 -4.43 -18.53 -5.76
C TYR A 115 -3.44 -19.64 -5.44
N GLU A 116 -3.88 -20.89 -5.38
CA GLU A 116 -3.00 -22.03 -5.23
C GLU A 116 -2.05 -22.14 -6.43
N LEU A 117 -2.58 -21.97 -7.66
CA LEU A 117 -1.77 -21.96 -8.87
C LEU A 117 -0.69 -20.87 -8.85
N MET A 118 -1.02 -19.64 -8.46
CA MET A 118 -0.07 -18.52 -8.47
C MET A 118 0.85 -18.44 -7.24
N PHE A 119 0.41 -18.95 -6.09
CA PHE A 119 1.04 -18.66 -4.80
C PHE A 119 1.28 -19.89 -3.91
N GLY A 120 0.84 -21.10 -4.30
CA GLY A 120 0.97 -22.32 -3.49
C GLY A 120 2.43 -22.67 -3.14
N ASP A 121 3.36 -22.41 -4.07
CA ASP A 121 4.79 -22.65 -3.88
C ASP A 121 5.54 -21.44 -3.27
N THR A 122 4.81 -20.44 -2.78
CA THR A 122 5.40 -19.26 -2.13
C THR A 122 5.36 -19.37 -0.61
N HIS A 123 6.33 -18.75 0.04
CA HIS A 123 6.45 -18.72 1.48
C HIS A 123 5.27 -17.97 2.10
N SER A 124 4.61 -18.65 3.03
CA SER A 124 3.58 -18.11 3.90
C SER A 124 3.95 -18.40 5.35
N PHE A 125 3.78 -17.42 6.23
CA PHE A 125 3.93 -17.62 7.67
C PHE A 125 2.59 -17.81 8.38
N LEU A 126 1.49 -17.46 7.70
CA LEU A 126 0.13 -17.69 8.16
C LEU A 126 -0.31 -19.11 7.78
N PRO A 127 -1.12 -19.79 8.61
CA PRO A 127 -1.72 -21.06 8.23
C PRO A 127 -2.73 -20.88 7.09
N VAL A 128 -3.02 -21.95 6.36
CA VAL A 128 -4.13 -21.96 5.39
C VAL A 128 -5.46 -21.88 6.14
N MET A 129 -6.35 -20.99 5.71
CA MET A 129 -7.73 -20.87 6.21
C MET A 129 -8.70 -20.73 5.05
N ASN A 130 -9.78 -21.51 5.05
CA ASN A 130 -10.78 -21.50 3.97
C ASN A 130 -10.17 -21.73 2.57
N GLY A 131 -9.08 -22.50 2.47
CA GLY A 131 -8.34 -22.73 1.22
C GLY A 131 -7.52 -21.54 0.73
N ILE A 132 -7.46 -20.44 1.50
CA ILE A 132 -6.70 -19.24 1.17
C ILE A 132 -5.51 -19.12 2.11
N VAL A 133 -4.36 -18.71 1.58
CA VAL A 133 -3.19 -18.35 2.38
C VAL A 133 -2.55 -17.07 1.82
N PRO A 134 -2.67 -15.93 2.51
CA PRO A 134 -1.92 -14.74 2.15
C PRO A 134 -0.43 -15.01 2.33
N ASN A 135 0.30 -15.08 1.21
CA ASN A 135 1.74 -15.27 1.26
C ASN A 135 2.44 -14.06 1.91
N THR A 136 3.69 -14.25 2.34
CA THR A 136 4.42 -13.24 3.11
C THR A 136 4.50 -11.90 2.39
N ILE A 137 4.69 -11.90 1.07
CA ILE A 137 4.89 -10.67 0.32
C ILE A 137 3.61 -9.82 0.25
N HIS A 138 2.44 -10.45 0.06
CA HIS A 138 1.16 -9.76 0.10
C HIS A 138 0.84 -9.23 1.49
N VAL A 139 1.16 -9.99 2.55
CA VAL A 139 0.98 -9.50 3.93
C VAL A 139 1.83 -8.26 4.19
N LEU A 140 3.11 -8.27 3.78
CA LEU A 140 4.01 -7.12 3.91
C LEU A 140 3.51 -5.90 3.11
N PHE A 141 3.07 -6.13 1.87
CA PHE A 141 2.51 -5.08 1.03
C PHE A 141 1.25 -4.45 1.66
N HIS A 142 0.30 -5.25 2.11
CA HIS A 142 -0.93 -4.78 2.77
C HIS A 142 -0.63 -4.04 4.08
N ALA A 143 0.32 -4.53 4.88
CA ALA A 143 0.74 -3.86 6.10
C ALA A 143 1.39 -2.48 5.82
N ALA A 144 2.25 -2.40 4.79
CA ALA A 144 2.86 -1.14 4.36
C ALA A 144 1.80 -0.13 3.89
N LEU A 145 0.81 -0.58 3.12
CA LEU A 145 -0.31 0.27 2.67
C LEU A 145 -1.15 0.76 3.85
N LEU A 146 -1.49 -0.12 4.80
CA LEU A 146 -2.22 0.26 6.01
C LEU A 146 -1.46 1.31 6.84
N MET A 147 -0.15 1.13 6.99
CA MET A 147 0.71 2.12 7.66
C MET A 147 0.70 3.47 6.92
N CYS A 148 0.75 3.47 5.59
CA CYS A 148 0.66 4.70 4.79
C CYS A 148 -0.69 5.41 4.95
N ILE A 149 -1.79 4.66 5.03
CA ILE A 149 -3.13 5.20 5.32
C ILE A 149 -3.15 5.87 6.69
N ILE A 150 -2.66 5.19 7.73
CA ILE A 150 -2.61 5.74 9.10
C ILE A 150 -1.78 7.02 9.14
N LEU A 151 -0.61 7.03 8.50
CA LEU A 151 0.25 8.22 8.41
C LEU A 151 -0.40 9.36 7.63
N THR A 152 -1.12 9.06 6.55
CA THR A 152 -1.87 10.04 5.76
C THR A 152 -2.97 10.68 6.60
N ILE A 153 -3.74 9.87 7.33
CA ILE A 153 -4.77 10.35 8.27
C ILE A 153 -4.11 11.22 9.35
N TYR A 154 -3.04 10.74 9.96
CA TYR A 154 -2.30 11.49 10.98
C TYR A 154 -1.83 12.85 10.46
N ILE A 155 -1.20 12.93 9.29
CA ILE A 155 -0.75 14.18 8.67
C ILE A 155 -1.94 15.11 8.35
N SER A 156 -3.07 14.53 7.94
CA SER A 156 -4.29 15.28 7.61
C SER A 156 -4.86 16.01 8.83
N PHE A 157 -4.74 15.44 10.03
CA PHE A 157 -5.27 16.01 11.27
C PHE A 157 -4.23 16.79 12.11
N THR A 158 -2.93 16.56 11.93
CA THR A 158 -1.87 17.17 12.78
C THR A 158 -1.25 18.46 12.21
N ASP A 159 -2.08 19.32 11.60
CA ASP A 159 -1.61 20.57 11.00
C ASP A 159 -1.01 21.54 12.04
N ARG A 160 0.31 21.86 11.96
CA ARG A 160 1.12 23.01 12.47
C ARG A 160 0.67 23.85 13.70
N ARG A 161 -0.40 23.51 14.41
CA ARG A 161 -1.03 24.24 15.52
C ARG A 161 -0.32 23.97 16.83
N SER A 162 0.35 22.83 16.95
CA SER A 162 1.11 22.43 18.14
C SER A 162 2.24 23.42 18.48
N LYS A 163 2.96 23.95 17.49
CA LYS A 163 4.07 24.90 17.75
C LYS A 163 3.64 26.29 18.22
N MET A 164 2.40 26.71 17.94
CA MET A 164 1.91 28.03 18.35
C MET A 164 1.38 28.03 19.79
N LYS A 165 0.77 26.91 20.25
CA LYS A 165 0.34 26.75 21.64
C LYS A 165 1.53 26.59 22.60
N SER A 166 2.59 25.91 22.19
CA SER A 166 3.81 25.75 23.00
C SER A 166 4.54 27.08 23.22
N ASN A 167 4.58 27.98 22.23
CA ASN A 167 5.29 29.25 22.38
C ASN A 167 4.50 30.29 23.18
N MET A 168 3.17 30.23 23.18
CA MET A 168 2.35 31.12 24.03
C MET A 168 2.30 30.68 25.49
N ALA A 169 2.48 29.39 25.79
CA ALA A 169 2.49 28.86 27.15
C ALA A 169 3.81 29.04 27.91
N VAL A 170 4.90 29.38 27.20
CA VAL A 170 6.24 29.65 27.80
C VAL A 170 6.48 31.15 27.96
N SER A 171 5.65 32.00 27.34
CA SER A 171 5.72 33.47 27.40
C SER A 171 4.67 34.12 28.31
N SER A 172 4.03 33.34 29.18
CA SER A 172 3.01 33.78 30.16
C SER A 172 3.45 33.38 31.55
#